data_AF-A0A2M6YST6-F1
#
_entry.id   AF-A0A2M6YST6-F1
#
_cell.length_a   1.000
_cell.length_b   1.000
_cell.length_c   1.000
_cell.angle_alpha   90.00
_cell.angle_beta   90.00
_cell.angle_gamma   90.00
#
_symmetry.space_group_name_H-M   'P 1'
#
loop_
_entity.id
_entity.type
_entity.pdbx_description
1 polymer ?
#
loop_
_entity_poly.entity_id
_entity_poly.type
_entity_poly.pdbx_seq_one_letter_code
_entity_poly.pdbx_strand_id
1 'polypeptide(L)'
;ARQVINVFTATKTEQSHIRQNIITSLPKMVPVTQVVSFKVKISPEKTQQISRAITNTVINNKTTIDIISQKSGVGPEKTTQVLNSFHQNINTPATEVAQKISDDTKIEKAKVTSVIKEFSVQLRSDEKISQAVAKDNNLDSDQVKKVIEAQHLVVSEPEKNIEQTVTIPKTVSIDEYEEVKKMWTRQYEKGEVPLTENLKTRSAWVEQDIVIITNTLNKLLSSDEETKQQGLDDVGYILPIFLVNNLTGEQLLAYLKAKIEAARTVKDLLDREKEVTERLKAGAEEKVDVMKPKMKEAEKTMELKQELKEELPN
;
A
#
# COMPACT_ATOMS: atom_id res chain seq x y z
N ALA A 1 -38.99 -0.39 9.67
CA ALA A 1 -38.35 -1.41 8.83
C ALA A 1 -37.65 -0.69 7.67
N ARG A 2 -36.32 -0.82 7.52
CA ARG A 2 -35.63 -0.33 6.32
C ARG A 2 -36.05 -1.25 5.17
N GLN A 3 -36.78 -0.73 4.18
CA GLN A 3 -37.07 -1.49 2.97
C GLN A 3 -35.74 -1.75 2.25
N VAL A 4 -35.47 -3.03 1.98
CA VAL A 4 -34.35 -3.44 1.14
C VAL A 4 -34.74 -3.06 -0.29
N ILE A 5 -34.24 -1.93 -0.78
CA ILE A 5 -34.44 -1.53 -2.17
C ILE A 5 -33.39 -2.29 -2.98
N ASN A 6 -33.84 -3.31 -3.72
CA ASN A 6 -32.96 -3.99 -4.65
C ASN A 6 -32.67 -3.04 -5.83
N VAL A 7 -31.46 -2.47 -5.86
CA VAL A 7 -31.02 -1.52 -6.89
C VAL A 7 -31.26 -2.05 -8.31
N PHE A 8 -31.22 -3.38 -8.49
CA PHE A 8 -31.47 -4.03 -9.79
C PHE A 8 -32.94 -4.04 -10.23
N THR A 9 -33.89 -3.85 -9.32
CA THR A 9 -35.33 -3.77 -9.61
C THR A 9 -35.90 -2.37 -9.41
N ALA A 10 -35.10 -1.43 -8.90
CA ALA A 10 -35.49 -0.06 -8.66
C ALA A 10 -35.67 0.71 -9.98
N THR A 11 -36.59 1.68 -9.98
CA THR A 11 -36.77 2.58 -11.12
C THR A 11 -35.51 3.44 -11.35
N LYS A 12 -35.31 3.94 -12.56
CA LYS A 12 -34.18 4.85 -12.86
C LYS A 12 -34.11 6.05 -11.90
N THR A 13 -35.27 6.58 -11.51
CA THR A 13 -35.39 7.68 -10.55
C THR A 13 -34.91 7.27 -9.15
N GLU A 14 -35.35 6.11 -8.66
CA GLU A 14 -34.89 5.57 -7.36
C GLU A 14 -33.39 5.25 -7.36
N GLN A 15 -32.87 4.66 -8.44
CA GLN A 15 -31.43 4.43 -8.61
C GLN A 15 -30.65 5.75 -8.55
N SER A 16 -31.14 6.80 -9.23
CA SER A 16 -30.53 8.12 -9.18
C SER A 16 -30.53 8.71 -7.76
N HIS A 17 -31.62 8.55 -7.00
CA HIS A 17 -31.68 9.01 -5.61
C HIS A 17 -30.72 8.25 -4.70
N ILE A 18 -30.63 6.93 -4.83
CA ILE A 18 -29.70 6.10 -4.06
C ILE A 18 -28.25 6.54 -4.35
N ARG A 19 -27.89 6.69 -5.63
CA ARG A 19 -26.55 7.14 -6.03
C ARG A 19 -26.22 8.53 -5.48
N GLN A 20 -27.17 9.47 -5.56
CA GLN A 20 -26.97 10.80 -4.99
C GLN A 20 -26.79 10.75 -3.48
N ASN A 21 -27.56 9.93 -2.76
CA ASN A 21 -27.44 9.75 -1.32
C ASN A 21 -26.08 9.17 -0.94
N ILE A 22 -25.54 8.23 -1.73
CA ILE A 22 -24.20 7.68 -1.51
C ILE A 22 -23.16 8.79 -1.68
N ILE A 23 -23.21 9.57 -2.77
CA ILE A 23 -22.22 10.63 -3.01
C ILE A 23 -22.27 11.72 -1.96
N THR A 24 -23.45 12.20 -1.57
CA THR A 24 -23.57 13.25 -0.55
C THR A 24 -23.16 12.78 0.83
N SER A 25 -23.17 11.47 1.08
CA SER A 25 -22.68 10.86 2.31
C SER A 25 -21.26 10.30 2.20
N LEU A 26 -20.52 10.57 1.11
CA LEU A 26 -19.09 10.27 1.07
C LEU A 26 -18.35 11.20 2.04
N PRO A 27 -17.43 10.66 2.86
CA PRO A 27 -16.67 11.48 3.78
C PRO A 27 -15.73 12.40 2.99
N LYS A 28 -15.57 13.62 3.48
CA LYS A 28 -14.55 14.53 2.94
C LYS A 28 -13.17 13.97 3.25
N MET A 29 -12.26 14.08 2.29
CA MET A 29 -10.87 13.70 2.53
C MET A 29 -10.26 14.55 3.65
N VAL A 30 -9.57 13.88 4.57
CA VAL A 30 -8.90 14.54 5.68
C VAL A 30 -7.48 14.98 5.29
N PRO A 31 -6.97 16.08 5.89
CA PRO A 31 -5.59 16.50 5.70
C PRO A 31 -4.55 15.44 6.08
N VAL A 32 -3.37 15.46 5.43
CA VAL A 32 -2.23 14.57 5.78
C VAL A 32 -1.91 14.66 7.27
N THR A 33 -1.87 15.87 7.83
CA THR A 33 -1.63 16.12 9.26
C THR A 33 -2.60 15.37 10.16
N GLN A 34 -3.88 15.31 9.80
CA GLN A 34 -4.91 14.61 10.58
C GLN A 34 -4.79 13.08 10.47
N VAL A 35 -4.42 12.57 9.30
CA VAL A 35 -4.15 11.13 9.09
C VAL A 35 -2.95 10.70 9.93
N VAL A 36 -1.85 11.46 9.83
CA VAL A 36 -0.62 11.17 10.57
C VAL A 36 -0.85 11.31 12.08
N SER A 37 -1.54 12.36 12.53
CA SER A 37 -1.84 12.57 13.95
C SER A 37 -2.62 11.40 14.56
N PHE A 38 -3.59 10.85 13.82
CA PHE A 38 -4.34 9.67 14.23
C PHE A 38 -3.45 8.43 14.34
N LYS A 39 -2.58 8.19 13.36
CA LYS A 39 -1.66 7.02 13.34
C LYS A 39 -0.64 7.08 14.49
N VAL A 40 -0.07 8.24 14.77
CA VAL A 40 1.01 8.39 15.75
C VAL A 40 0.52 8.82 17.15
N LYS A 41 -0.79 9.08 17.30
CA LYS A 41 -1.45 9.46 18.56
C LYS A 41 -0.90 10.75 19.18
N ILE A 42 -0.67 11.77 18.36
CA ILE A 42 -0.36 13.14 18.79
C ILE A 42 -1.37 14.12 18.18
N SER A 43 -1.37 15.40 18.58
CA SER A 43 -2.32 16.36 18.02
C SER A 43 -2.00 16.74 16.56
N PRO A 44 -2.98 17.17 15.75
CA PRO A 44 -2.74 17.68 14.40
C PRO A 44 -1.78 18.86 14.37
N GLU A 45 -1.85 19.77 15.35
CA GLU A 45 -0.98 20.94 15.48
C GLU A 45 0.47 20.51 15.75
N LYS A 46 0.65 19.51 16.64
CA LYS A 46 1.97 18.96 16.93
C LYS A 46 2.55 18.24 15.71
N THR A 47 1.71 17.48 15.01
CA THR A 47 2.07 16.80 13.75
C THR A 47 2.51 17.82 12.71
N GLN A 48 1.75 18.90 12.55
CA GLN A 48 2.08 19.98 11.64
C GLN A 48 3.43 20.60 12.04
N GLN A 49 3.63 20.97 13.31
CA GLN A 49 4.89 21.53 13.82
C GLN A 49 6.09 20.64 13.47
N ILE A 50 5.99 19.33 13.74
CA ILE A 50 7.04 18.35 13.43
C ILE A 50 7.30 18.32 11.91
N SER A 51 6.26 18.25 11.08
CA SER A 51 6.42 18.26 9.62
C SER A 51 7.07 19.56 9.11
N ARG A 52 6.79 20.72 9.71
CA ARG A 52 7.46 21.99 9.35
C ARG A 52 8.94 21.92 9.70
N ALA A 53 9.25 21.47 10.92
CA ALA A 53 10.63 21.35 11.41
C ALA A 53 11.46 20.41 10.55
N ILE A 54 10.91 19.26 10.16
CA ILE A 54 11.52 18.31 9.23
C ILE A 54 11.84 19.01 7.90
N THR A 55 10.85 19.66 7.30
CA THR A 55 11.01 20.28 5.98
C THR A 55 12.04 21.41 6.00
N ASN A 56 12.01 22.26 7.03
CA ASN A 56 12.98 23.34 7.22
C ASN A 56 14.42 22.80 7.42
N THR A 57 14.57 21.72 8.18
CA THR A 57 15.89 21.09 8.40
C THR A 57 16.47 20.59 7.09
N VAL A 58 15.64 19.99 6.23
CA VAL A 58 16.08 19.52 4.90
C VAL A 58 16.40 20.68 3.96
N ILE A 59 15.54 21.71 3.90
CA ILE A 59 15.75 22.87 3.03
C ILE A 59 17.06 23.59 3.35
N ASN A 60 17.43 23.64 4.63
CA ASN A 60 18.69 24.25 5.08
C ASN A 60 19.90 23.32 4.96
N ASN A 61 19.73 22.06 4.57
CA ASN A 61 20.81 21.11 4.35
C ASN A 61 21.10 20.97 2.84
N LYS A 62 22.10 21.73 2.38
CA LYS A 62 22.50 21.76 0.96
C LYS A 62 22.80 20.37 0.39
N THR A 63 23.52 19.53 1.14
CA THR A 63 23.85 18.17 0.71
C THR A 63 22.59 17.34 0.45
N THR A 64 21.62 17.43 1.36
CA THR A 64 20.34 16.72 1.23
C THR A 64 19.54 17.23 0.03
N ILE A 65 19.49 18.55 -0.19
CA ILE A 65 18.84 19.15 -1.36
C ILE A 65 19.51 18.70 -2.67
N ASP A 66 20.84 18.67 -2.72
CA ASP A 66 21.57 18.24 -3.91
C ASP A 66 21.28 16.76 -4.24
N ILE A 67 21.18 15.89 -3.23
CA ILE A 67 20.79 14.48 -3.41
C ILE A 67 19.37 14.36 -3.97
N ILE A 68 18.40 15.05 -3.36
CA ILE A 68 17.00 15.03 -3.82
C ILE A 68 16.89 15.58 -5.24
N SER A 69 17.59 16.68 -5.52
CA SER A 69 17.63 17.32 -6.83
C SER A 69 18.15 16.38 -7.91
N GLN A 70 19.29 15.72 -7.66
CA GLN A 70 19.89 14.77 -8.60
C GLN A 70 18.98 13.57 -8.88
N LYS A 71 18.37 12.99 -7.84
CA LYS A 71 17.51 11.81 -8.00
C LYS A 71 16.16 12.12 -8.63
N SER A 72 15.60 13.30 -8.38
CA SER A 72 14.31 13.72 -8.94
C SER A 72 14.40 14.34 -10.33
N GLY A 73 15.61 14.69 -10.79
CA GLY A 73 15.81 15.41 -12.06
C GLY A 73 15.28 16.85 -12.03
N VAL A 74 15.08 17.42 -10.84
CA VAL A 74 14.63 18.81 -10.63
C VAL A 74 15.80 19.60 -10.06
N GLY A 75 16.15 20.76 -10.63
CA GLY A 75 17.29 21.55 -10.15
C GLY A 75 17.18 21.98 -8.67
N PRO A 76 18.29 22.27 -7.96
CA PRO A 76 18.30 22.50 -6.52
C PRO A 76 17.37 23.63 -6.05
N GLU A 77 17.36 24.76 -6.77
CA GLU A 77 16.48 25.90 -6.47
C GLU A 77 14.99 25.52 -6.57
N LYS A 78 14.62 24.84 -7.66
CA LYS A 78 13.25 24.34 -7.86
C LYS A 78 12.88 23.25 -6.86
N THR A 79 13.84 22.40 -6.46
CA THR A 79 13.64 21.40 -5.40
C THR A 79 13.31 22.07 -4.08
N THR A 80 14.07 23.09 -3.69
CA THR A 80 13.78 23.91 -2.51
C THR A 80 12.42 24.59 -2.60
N GLN A 81 12.03 25.10 -3.78
CA GLN A 81 10.71 25.69 -4.00
C GLN A 81 9.57 24.67 -3.79
N VAL A 82 9.72 23.44 -4.33
CA VAL A 82 8.76 22.34 -4.13
C VAL A 82 8.64 21.99 -2.65
N LEU A 83 9.75 21.85 -1.92
CA LEU A 83 9.71 21.49 -0.50
C LEU A 83 9.12 22.62 0.36
N ASN A 84 9.37 23.89 0.03
CA ASN A 84 8.72 25.02 0.68
C ASN A 84 7.19 25.00 0.48
N SER A 85 6.72 24.77 -0.76
CA SER A 85 5.29 24.65 -1.03
C SER A 85 4.69 23.38 -0.41
N PHE A 86 5.45 22.27 -0.34
CA PHE A 86 5.02 21.05 0.35
C PHE A 86 4.73 21.31 1.83
N HIS A 87 5.60 22.06 2.51
CA HIS A 87 5.36 22.48 3.89
C HIS A 87 4.04 23.27 4.02
N GLN A 88 3.75 24.19 3.10
CA GLN A 88 2.52 25.00 3.12
C GLN A 88 1.26 24.17 2.85
N ASN A 89 1.37 23.16 1.99
CA ASN A 89 0.26 22.32 1.54
C ASN A 89 0.08 21.03 2.36
N ILE A 90 0.89 20.75 3.38
CA ILE A 90 0.78 19.51 4.19
C ILE A 90 -0.55 19.40 4.95
N ASN A 91 -1.26 20.50 5.16
CA ASN A 91 -2.59 20.51 5.77
C ASN A 91 -3.72 20.34 4.74
N THR A 92 -3.45 19.71 3.60
CA THR A 92 -4.44 19.38 2.57
C THR A 92 -4.54 17.86 2.39
N PRO A 93 -5.58 17.34 1.72
CA PRO A 93 -5.67 15.91 1.40
C PRO A 93 -4.46 15.42 0.61
N ALA A 94 -3.97 14.22 0.94
CA ALA A 94 -2.72 13.69 0.38
C ALA A 94 -2.71 13.63 -1.16
N THR A 95 -3.85 13.27 -1.76
CA THR A 95 -4.04 13.20 -3.22
C THR A 95 -3.99 14.56 -3.91
N GLU A 96 -4.25 15.65 -3.18
CA GLU A 96 -4.23 17.02 -3.72
C GLU A 96 -2.87 17.70 -3.56
N VAL A 97 -2.02 17.24 -2.63
CA VAL A 97 -0.75 17.89 -2.28
C VAL A 97 0.12 18.14 -3.52
N ALA A 98 0.35 17.10 -4.34
CA ALA A 98 1.20 17.22 -5.52
C ALA A 98 0.61 18.17 -6.58
N GLN A 99 -0.72 18.17 -6.73
CA GLN A 99 -1.39 19.08 -7.66
C GLN A 99 -1.27 20.53 -7.21
N LYS A 100 -1.52 20.82 -5.93
CA LYS A 100 -1.41 22.18 -5.38
C LYS A 100 0.01 22.72 -5.48
N ILE A 101 1.02 21.90 -5.18
CA ILE A 101 2.41 22.32 -5.32
C ILE A 101 2.77 22.55 -6.80
N SER A 102 2.26 21.72 -7.71
CA SER A 102 2.42 21.95 -9.15
C SER A 102 1.81 23.29 -9.57
N ASP A 103 0.62 23.62 -9.06
CA ASP A 103 -0.06 24.88 -9.35
C ASP A 103 0.69 26.09 -8.76
N ASP A 104 1.22 25.97 -7.54
CA ASP A 104 1.99 27.00 -6.83
C ASP A 104 3.36 27.27 -7.48
N THR A 105 4.05 26.21 -7.89
CA THR A 105 5.46 26.28 -8.35
C THR A 105 5.61 26.29 -9.87
N LYS A 106 4.54 25.97 -10.61
CA LYS A 106 4.55 25.75 -12.07
C LYS A 106 5.51 24.65 -12.50
N ILE A 107 5.82 23.72 -11.60
CA ILE A 107 6.60 22.50 -11.89
C ILE A 107 5.61 21.39 -12.16
N GLU A 108 5.85 20.62 -13.23
CA GLU A 108 5.01 19.49 -13.63
C GLU A 108 4.72 18.53 -12.46
N LYS A 109 3.44 18.15 -12.29
CA LYS A 109 2.98 17.24 -11.22
C LYS A 109 3.86 16.00 -11.07
N ALA A 110 4.27 15.36 -12.17
CA ALA A 110 5.13 14.18 -12.13
C ALA A 110 6.50 14.45 -11.46
N LYS A 111 7.10 15.61 -11.74
CA LYS A 111 8.36 16.05 -11.13
C LYS A 111 8.19 16.43 -9.67
N VAL A 112 7.08 17.09 -9.33
CA VAL A 112 6.70 17.36 -7.93
C VAL A 112 6.58 16.06 -7.13
N THR A 113 5.85 15.08 -7.67
CA THR A 113 5.72 13.75 -7.05
C THR A 113 7.08 13.08 -6.85
N SER A 114 7.98 13.17 -7.84
CA SER A 114 9.34 12.64 -7.72
C SER A 114 10.12 13.31 -6.59
N VAL A 115 10.08 14.65 -6.48
CA VAL A 115 10.74 15.38 -5.38
C VAL A 115 10.18 14.97 -4.01
N ILE A 116 8.85 14.87 -3.85
CA ILE A 116 8.21 14.47 -2.58
C ILE A 116 8.59 13.02 -2.20
N LYS A 117 8.67 12.13 -3.20
CA LYS A 117 9.09 10.74 -3.00
C LYS A 117 10.53 10.66 -2.55
N GLU A 118 11.46 11.33 -3.25
CA GLU A 118 12.88 11.32 -2.89
C GLU A 118 13.15 12.02 -1.55
N PHE A 119 12.42 13.09 -1.25
CA PHE A 119 12.40 13.70 0.08
C PHE A 119 12.02 12.68 1.16
N SER A 120 10.92 11.95 0.96
CA SER A 120 10.46 10.93 1.91
C SER A 120 11.44 9.77 2.08
N VAL A 121 12.10 9.35 0.98
CA VAL A 121 13.17 8.34 1.02
C VAL A 121 14.34 8.85 1.85
N GLN A 122 14.78 10.08 1.61
CA GLN A 122 15.93 10.67 2.29
C GLN A 122 15.71 10.82 3.80
N LEU A 123 14.49 11.19 4.21
CA LEU A 123 14.11 11.25 5.64
C LEU A 123 14.22 9.89 6.34
N ARG A 124 13.93 8.79 5.62
CA ARG A 124 13.99 7.42 6.17
C ARG A 124 15.41 6.86 6.17
N SER A 125 16.22 7.21 5.16
CA SER A 125 17.57 6.65 5.02
C SER A 125 18.62 7.36 5.87
N ASP A 126 18.41 8.65 6.18
CA ASP A 126 19.37 9.44 6.96
C ASP A 126 18.84 9.75 8.36
N GLU A 127 19.20 8.88 9.32
CA GLU A 127 18.81 9.07 10.72
C GLU A 127 19.30 10.40 11.31
N LYS A 128 20.37 11.00 10.76
CA LYS A 128 20.89 12.30 11.23
C LYS A 128 19.86 13.41 11.04
N ILE A 129 18.99 13.31 10.03
CA ILE A 129 17.91 14.28 9.84
C ILE A 129 16.93 14.21 11.02
N SER A 130 16.48 13.01 11.39
CA SER A 130 15.57 12.83 12.52
C SER A 130 16.17 13.32 13.84
N GLN A 131 17.46 13.08 14.06
CA GLN A 131 18.20 13.54 15.24
C GLN A 131 18.37 15.07 15.26
N ALA A 132 18.70 15.68 14.12
CA ALA A 132 18.83 17.12 14.00
C ALA A 132 17.49 17.82 14.26
N VAL A 133 16.41 17.34 13.66
CA VAL A 133 15.05 17.86 13.91
C VAL A 133 14.70 17.79 15.39
N ALA A 134 14.94 16.64 16.03
CA ALA A 134 14.65 16.45 17.44
C ALA A 134 15.44 17.43 18.33
N LYS A 135 16.75 17.55 18.09
CA LYS A 135 17.65 18.41 18.86
C LYS A 135 17.32 19.89 18.66
N ASP A 136 17.20 20.35 17.42
CA ASP A 136 17.10 21.78 17.09
C ASP A 136 15.74 22.38 17.44
N ASN A 137 14.71 21.53 17.58
CA ASN A 137 13.33 21.96 17.86
C ASN A 137 12.83 21.49 19.24
N ASN A 138 13.71 20.91 20.07
CA ASN A 138 13.37 20.34 21.37
C ASN A 138 12.16 19.38 21.30
N LEU A 139 12.22 18.45 20.36
CA LEU A 139 11.19 17.44 20.11
C LEU A 139 11.66 16.06 20.55
N ASP A 140 10.72 15.20 20.90
CA ASP A 140 11.01 13.80 21.18
C ASP A 140 11.43 13.07 19.89
N SER A 141 12.61 12.43 19.91
CA SER A 141 13.18 11.80 18.73
C SER A 141 12.36 10.61 18.22
N ASP A 142 11.69 9.87 19.11
CA ASP A 142 10.83 8.75 18.73
C ASP A 142 9.56 9.26 18.05
N GLN A 143 8.96 10.35 18.55
CA GLN A 143 7.85 11.03 17.90
C GLN A 143 8.21 11.54 16.50
N VAL A 144 9.41 12.12 16.32
CA VAL A 144 9.87 12.58 14.98
C VAL A 144 9.97 11.40 14.02
N LYS A 145 10.59 10.28 14.43
CA LYS A 145 10.70 9.07 13.59
C LYS A 145 9.32 8.52 13.21
N LYS A 146 8.40 8.41 14.17
CA LYS A 146 7.02 7.96 13.91
C LYS A 146 6.27 8.86 12.93
N VAL A 147 6.43 10.20 13.05
CA VAL A 147 5.85 11.15 12.09
C VAL A 147 6.44 10.97 10.70
N ILE A 148 7.77 10.82 10.57
CA ILE A 148 8.44 10.56 9.28
C ILE A 148 7.88 9.29 8.63
N GLU A 149 7.78 8.19 9.38
CA GLU A 149 7.27 6.92 8.88
C GLU A 149 5.81 7.03 8.43
N ALA A 150 4.95 7.61 9.27
CA ALA A 150 3.54 7.76 8.98
C ALA A 150 3.29 8.72 7.81
N GLN A 151 4.04 9.83 7.72
CA GLN A 151 3.94 10.79 6.63
C GLN A 151 4.37 10.16 5.31
N HIS A 152 5.48 9.41 5.29
CA HIS A 152 5.95 8.68 4.11
C HIS A 152 4.85 7.79 3.49
N LEU A 153 4.14 7.02 4.32
CA LEU A 153 3.07 6.12 3.86
C LEU A 153 1.90 6.86 3.22
N VAL A 154 1.71 8.14 3.56
CA VAL A 154 0.58 8.96 3.12
C VAL A 154 0.93 9.81 1.90
N VAL A 155 2.13 10.40 1.85
CA VAL A 155 2.48 11.43 0.83
C VAL A 155 3.32 10.94 -0.34
N SER A 156 4.01 9.80 -0.21
CA SER A 156 4.97 9.38 -1.26
C SER A 156 4.26 8.95 -2.54
N GLU A 157 3.19 8.18 -2.39
CA GLU A 157 2.37 7.67 -3.50
C GLU A 157 0.90 7.57 -3.03
N PRO A 158 0.22 8.71 -2.76
CA PRO A 158 -1.12 8.74 -2.18
C PRO A 158 -2.16 8.04 -3.07
N GLU A 159 -2.06 8.23 -4.38
CA GLU A 159 -2.98 7.61 -5.35
C GLU A 159 -2.81 6.08 -5.40
N LYS A 160 -1.63 5.54 -5.05
CA LYS A 160 -1.41 4.09 -4.97
C LYS A 160 -1.78 3.49 -3.62
N ASN A 161 -1.81 4.29 -2.56
CA ASN A 161 -2.02 3.87 -1.18
C ASN A 161 -3.19 4.63 -0.55
N ILE A 162 -4.25 4.84 -1.33
CA ILE A 162 -5.41 5.66 -0.96
C ILE A 162 -6.06 5.19 0.35
N GLU A 163 -6.00 3.89 0.64
CA GLU A 163 -6.48 3.30 1.89
C GLU A 163 -5.75 3.83 3.14
N GLN A 164 -4.50 4.28 3.00
CA GLN A 164 -3.74 4.91 4.08
C GLN A 164 -4.25 6.31 4.43
N THR A 165 -4.99 6.93 3.51
CA THR A 165 -5.51 8.31 3.62
C THR A 165 -6.96 8.34 4.12
N VAL A 166 -7.67 7.22 3.99
CA VAL A 166 -9.05 7.08 4.44
C VAL A 166 -9.09 6.72 5.92
N THR A 167 -9.83 7.49 6.72
CA THR A 167 -10.15 7.13 8.10
C THR A 167 -11.44 6.32 8.16
N ILE A 168 -11.55 5.42 9.15
CA ILE A 168 -12.78 4.65 9.35
C ILE A 168 -13.81 5.60 9.98
N PRO A 169 -14.99 5.80 9.35
CA PRO A 169 -16.04 6.65 9.90
C PRO A 169 -16.56 6.11 11.23
N LYS A 170 -16.98 6.99 12.14
CA LYS A 170 -17.58 6.59 13.44
C LYS A 170 -18.93 5.86 13.28
N THR A 171 -19.56 6.00 12.11
CA THR A 171 -20.81 5.33 11.76
C THR A 171 -20.65 3.84 11.49
N VAL A 172 -19.41 3.37 11.30
CA VAL A 172 -19.05 1.96 11.15
C VAL A 172 -18.35 1.50 12.42
N SER A 173 -18.82 0.40 13.00
CA SER A 173 -18.15 -0.18 14.16
C SER A 173 -16.81 -0.81 13.75
N ILE A 174 -15.80 -0.71 14.61
CA ILE A 174 -14.48 -1.31 14.36
C ILE A 174 -14.62 -2.82 14.19
N ASP A 175 -15.52 -3.45 14.98
CA ASP A 175 -15.77 -4.89 14.90
C ASP A 175 -16.34 -5.29 13.53
N GLU A 176 -17.34 -4.56 13.01
CA GLU A 176 -17.89 -4.79 11.67
C GLU A 176 -16.80 -4.63 10.59
N TYR A 177 -15.96 -3.60 10.69
CA TYR A 177 -14.85 -3.38 9.77
C TYR A 177 -13.87 -4.57 9.75
N GLU A 178 -13.45 -5.05 10.93
CA GLU A 178 -12.52 -6.17 11.05
C GLU A 178 -13.16 -7.50 10.63
N GLU A 179 -14.46 -7.70 10.85
CA GLU A 179 -15.18 -8.87 10.36
C GLU A 179 -15.22 -8.91 8.84
N VAL A 180 -15.52 -7.78 8.19
CA VAL A 180 -15.52 -7.66 6.73
C VAL A 180 -14.12 -7.92 6.17
N LYS A 181 -13.09 -7.32 6.78
CA LYS A 181 -11.69 -7.53 6.40
C LYS A 181 -11.32 -9.01 6.51
N LYS A 182 -11.63 -9.65 7.65
CA LYS A 182 -11.35 -11.07 7.90
C LYS A 182 -12.08 -11.99 6.92
N MET A 183 -13.33 -11.67 6.57
CA MET A 183 -14.10 -12.39 5.56
C MET A 183 -13.42 -12.32 4.20
N TRP A 184 -13.02 -11.12 3.75
CA TRP A 184 -12.30 -10.95 2.48
C TRP A 184 -10.90 -11.59 2.49
N THR A 185 -10.17 -11.52 3.60
CA THR A 185 -8.88 -12.22 3.74
C THR A 185 -9.06 -13.71 3.50
N ARG A 186 -10.05 -14.33 4.15
CA ARG A 186 -10.36 -15.75 3.94
C ARG A 186 -10.77 -16.05 2.50
N GLN A 187 -11.51 -15.16 1.86
CA GLN A 187 -11.91 -15.31 0.46
C GLN A 187 -10.70 -15.28 -0.48
N TYR A 188 -9.75 -14.38 -0.29
CA TYR A 188 -8.54 -14.36 -1.10
C TYR A 188 -7.63 -15.57 -0.83
N GLU A 189 -7.51 -16.01 0.42
CA GLU A 189 -6.68 -17.16 0.80
C GLU A 189 -7.24 -18.49 0.28
N LYS A 190 -8.53 -18.73 0.50
CA LYS A 190 -9.16 -20.06 0.37
C LYS A 190 -10.26 -20.12 -0.69
N GLY A 191 -10.75 -18.97 -1.14
CA GLY A 191 -11.79 -18.91 -2.16
C GLY A 191 -11.29 -19.41 -3.51
N GLU A 192 -12.26 -19.73 -4.35
CA GLU A 192 -12.03 -20.07 -5.75
C GLU A 192 -11.49 -18.84 -6.49
N VAL A 193 -10.47 -19.07 -7.32
CA VAL A 193 -9.90 -18.03 -8.16
C VAL A 193 -10.83 -17.84 -9.36
N PRO A 194 -11.34 -16.63 -9.64
CA PRO A 194 -12.18 -16.38 -10.79
C PRO A 194 -11.37 -16.52 -12.08
N LEU A 195 -11.53 -17.63 -12.77
CA LEU A 195 -10.77 -17.92 -13.99
C LEU A 195 -11.29 -17.09 -15.17
N THR A 196 -10.42 -16.30 -15.76
CA THR A 196 -10.67 -15.57 -17.02
C THR A 196 -9.47 -15.74 -17.95
N GLU A 197 -9.53 -15.22 -19.18
CA GLU A 197 -8.41 -15.31 -20.14
C GLU A 197 -7.09 -14.78 -19.55
N ASN A 198 -7.17 -13.72 -18.72
CA ASN A 198 -6.02 -13.01 -18.14
C ASN A 198 -5.77 -13.33 -16.66
N LEU A 199 -6.71 -14.00 -15.97
CA LEU A 199 -6.62 -14.27 -14.54
C LEU A 199 -6.62 -15.79 -14.32
N LYS A 200 -5.45 -16.33 -14.01
CA LYS A 200 -5.24 -17.79 -13.81
C LYS A 200 -4.70 -18.15 -12.42
N THR A 201 -4.22 -17.16 -11.67
CA THR A 201 -3.57 -17.38 -10.38
C THR A 201 -4.17 -16.49 -9.32
N ARG A 202 -4.14 -16.95 -8.07
CA ARG A 202 -4.54 -16.16 -6.91
C ARG A 202 -3.73 -14.86 -6.79
N SER A 203 -2.43 -14.90 -7.10
CA SER A 203 -1.57 -13.71 -7.10
C SER A 203 -2.07 -12.66 -8.10
N ALA A 204 -2.36 -13.07 -9.34
CA ALA A 204 -2.88 -12.18 -10.36
C ALA A 204 -4.26 -11.61 -9.99
N TRP A 205 -5.11 -12.44 -9.39
CA TRP A 205 -6.41 -11.99 -8.89
C TRP A 205 -6.28 -10.91 -7.82
N VAL A 206 -5.49 -11.17 -6.78
CA VAL A 206 -5.30 -10.24 -5.66
C VAL A 206 -4.69 -8.93 -6.16
N GLU A 207 -3.70 -8.98 -7.04
CA GLU A 207 -3.08 -7.78 -7.64
C GLU A 207 -4.07 -6.97 -8.49
N GLN A 208 -4.89 -7.65 -9.29
CA GLN A 208 -5.93 -6.99 -10.08
C GLN A 208 -6.99 -6.33 -9.19
N ASP A 209 -7.46 -7.03 -8.14
CA ASP A 209 -8.44 -6.46 -7.20
C ASP A 209 -7.86 -5.25 -6.45
N ILE A 210 -6.57 -5.28 -6.05
CA ILE A 210 -5.90 -4.10 -5.47
C ILE A 210 -5.99 -2.91 -6.43
N VAL A 211 -5.61 -3.09 -7.71
CA VAL A 211 -5.65 -2.01 -8.71
C VAL A 211 -7.08 -1.49 -8.92
N ILE A 212 -8.05 -2.39 -9.10
CA ILE A 212 -9.45 -2.02 -9.33
C ILE A 212 -10.03 -1.24 -8.14
N ILE A 213 -9.81 -1.74 -6.92
CA ILE A 213 -10.32 -1.09 -5.71
C ILE A 213 -9.61 0.24 -5.46
N THR A 214 -8.29 0.32 -5.66
CA THR A 214 -7.54 1.58 -5.56
C THR A 214 -8.08 2.63 -6.54
N ASN A 215 -8.28 2.27 -7.81
CA ASN A 215 -8.82 3.19 -8.81
C ASN A 215 -10.23 3.65 -8.45
N THR A 216 -11.07 2.74 -7.95
CA THR A 216 -12.43 3.05 -7.51
C THR A 216 -12.42 4.02 -6.33
N LEU A 217 -11.57 3.79 -5.32
CA LEU A 217 -11.41 4.69 -4.18
C LEU A 217 -10.91 6.08 -4.61
N ASN A 218 -9.94 6.15 -5.53
CA ASN A 218 -9.49 7.43 -6.09
C ASN A 218 -10.61 8.18 -6.80
N LYS A 219 -11.45 7.47 -7.57
CA LYS A 219 -12.59 8.07 -8.26
C LYS A 219 -13.66 8.59 -7.27
N LEU A 220 -14.03 7.77 -6.29
CA LEU A 220 -15.01 8.13 -5.27
C LEU A 220 -14.57 9.33 -4.42
N LEU A 221 -13.28 9.46 -4.16
CA LEU A 221 -12.71 10.55 -3.36
C LEU A 221 -12.21 11.72 -4.21
N SER A 222 -12.47 11.69 -5.52
CA SER A 222 -12.16 12.80 -6.42
C SER A 222 -12.93 14.06 -6.03
N SER A 223 -12.35 15.22 -6.27
CA SER A 223 -13.07 16.50 -6.19
C SER A 223 -14.06 16.69 -7.33
N ASP A 224 -13.88 15.98 -8.45
CA ASP A 224 -14.73 16.03 -9.63
C ASP A 224 -15.95 15.11 -9.51
N GLU A 225 -17.14 15.68 -9.72
CA GLU A 225 -18.42 14.98 -9.50
C GLU A 225 -18.68 13.89 -10.54
N GLU A 226 -18.29 14.11 -11.81
CA GLU A 226 -18.42 13.09 -12.86
C GLU A 226 -17.53 11.87 -12.55
N THR A 227 -16.31 12.13 -12.11
CA THR A 227 -15.37 11.09 -11.67
C THR A 227 -15.94 10.29 -10.49
N LYS A 228 -16.63 10.92 -9.53
CA LYS A 228 -17.30 10.19 -8.43
C LYS A 228 -18.40 9.28 -8.94
N GLN A 229 -19.20 9.74 -9.91
CA GLN A 229 -20.26 8.91 -10.50
C GLN A 229 -19.67 7.67 -11.19
N GLN A 230 -18.57 7.84 -11.92
CA GLN A 230 -17.83 6.71 -12.50
C GLN A 230 -17.30 5.76 -11.40
N GLY A 231 -16.81 6.30 -10.28
CA GLY A 231 -16.43 5.50 -9.13
C GLY A 231 -17.59 4.65 -8.59
N LEU A 232 -18.82 5.19 -8.56
CA LEU A 232 -20.00 4.41 -8.17
C LEU A 232 -20.38 3.33 -9.18
N ASP A 233 -20.18 3.56 -10.48
CA ASP A 233 -20.36 2.52 -11.49
C ASP A 233 -19.38 1.36 -11.25
N ASP A 234 -18.11 1.67 -10.97
CA ASP A 234 -17.08 0.68 -10.68
C ASP A 234 -17.42 -0.16 -9.43
N VAL A 235 -18.00 0.46 -8.40
CA VAL A 235 -18.48 -0.24 -7.19
C VAL A 235 -19.47 -1.34 -7.52
N GLY A 236 -20.34 -1.13 -8.53
CA GLY A 236 -21.31 -2.14 -8.96
C GLY A 236 -20.66 -3.45 -9.42
N TYR A 237 -19.45 -3.40 -9.94
CA TYR A 237 -18.68 -4.58 -10.35
C TYR A 237 -17.92 -5.22 -9.18
N ILE A 238 -17.49 -4.43 -8.20
CA ILE A 238 -16.66 -4.90 -7.07
C ILE A 238 -17.51 -5.50 -5.96
N LEU A 239 -18.65 -4.87 -5.65
CA LEU A 239 -19.53 -5.20 -4.53
C LEU A 239 -21.02 -5.25 -4.93
N PRO A 240 -21.44 -6.09 -5.90
CA PRO A 240 -22.83 -6.11 -6.38
C PRO A 240 -23.87 -6.33 -5.27
N ILE A 241 -23.56 -7.21 -4.30
CA ILE A 241 -24.47 -7.59 -3.20
C ILE A 241 -24.65 -6.44 -2.20
N PHE A 242 -23.64 -5.59 -2.01
CA PHE A 242 -23.69 -4.53 -1.00
C PHE A 242 -24.50 -3.31 -1.46
N LEU A 243 -24.65 -3.11 -2.78
CA LEU A 243 -25.56 -2.09 -3.32
C LEU A 243 -27.03 -2.38 -2.99
N VAL A 244 -27.39 -3.62 -2.70
CA VAL A 244 -28.76 -4.04 -2.32
C VAL A 244 -29.14 -3.55 -0.91
N ASN A 245 -28.16 -3.24 -0.05
CA ASN A 245 -28.39 -2.89 1.36
C ASN A 245 -28.48 -1.37 1.64
N ASN A 246 -28.60 -0.52 0.60
CA ASN A 246 -28.73 0.94 0.73
C ASN A 246 -27.67 1.56 1.68
N LEU A 247 -26.40 1.16 1.50
CA LEU A 247 -25.27 1.66 2.28
C LEU A 247 -25.09 3.17 2.08
N THR A 248 -24.61 3.85 3.12
CA THR A 248 -24.10 5.23 2.97
C THR A 248 -22.72 5.24 2.29
N GLY A 249 -22.30 6.40 1.77
CA GLY A 249 -20.96 6.59 1.21
C GLY A 249 -19.84 6.30 2.23
N GLU A 250 -20.03 6.72 3.48
CA GLU A 250 -19.14 6.36 4.59
C GLU A 250 -19.00 4.84 4.77
N GLN A 251 -20.12 4.12 4.81
CA GLN A 251 -20.11 2.66 4.94
C GLN A 251 -19.41 2.03 3.74
N LEU A 252 -19.84 2.37 2.52
CA LEU A 252 -19.25 1.89 1.28
C LEU A 252 -17.73 2.05 1.26
N LEU A 253 -17.22 3.21 1.68
CA LEU A 253 -15.80 3.48 1.75
C LEU A 253 -15.08 2.60 2.76
N ALA A 254 -15.67 2.38 3.95
CA ALA A 254 -15.12 1.47 4.96
C ALA A 254 -15.07 0.02 4.45
N TYR A 255 -16.10 -0.43 3.74
CA TYR A 255 -16.13 -1.76 3.11
C TYR A 255 -15.05 -1.91 2.04
N LEU A 256 -14.92 -0.95 1.13
CA LEU A 256 -13.88 -0.96 0.08
C LEU A 256 -12.47 -0.94 0.71
N LYS A 257 -12.28 -0.13 1.75
CA LYS A 257 -11.04 -0.08 2.54
C LYS A 257 -10.71 -1.43 3.18
N ALA A 258 -11.69 -2.08 3.80
CA ALA A 258 -11.49 -3.41 4.39
C ALA A 258 -11.09 -4.44 3.32
N LYS A 259 -11.74 -4.41 2.15
CA LYS A 259 -11.44 -5.32 1.03
C LYS A 259 -10.02 -5.11 0.47
N ILE A 260 -9.57 -3.87 0.27
CA ILE A 260 -8.19 -3.61 -0.21
C ILE A 260 -7.13 -3.93 0.86
N GLU A 261 -7.40 -3.66 2.14
CA GLU A 261 -6.48 -4.07 3.21
C GLU A 261 -6.34 -5.59 3.29
N ALA A 262 -7.45 -6.32 3.14
CA ALA A 262 -7.41 -7.78 3.06
C ALA A 262 -6.58 -8.26 1.86
N ALA A 263 -6.79 -7.67 0.68
CA ALA A 263 -6.04 -8.01 -0.53
C ALA A 263 -4.54 -7.77 -0.37
N ARG A 264 -4.14 -6.60 0.17
CA ARG A 264 -2.72 -6.31 0.45
C ARG A 264 -2.11 -7.26 1.48
N THR A 265 -2.86 -7.57 2.54
CA THR A 265 -2.39 -8.55 3.56
C THR A 265 -2.07 -9.90 2.91
N VAL A 266 -2.95 -10.39 2.04
CA VAL A 266 -2.73 -11.66 1.34
C VAL A 266 -1.61 -11.55 0.31
N LYS A 267 -1.49 -10.43 -0.40
CA LYS A 267 -0.37 -10.18 -1.31
C LYS A 267 0.98 -10.27 -0.57
N ASP A 268 1.11 -9.61 0.57
CA ASP A 268 2.34 -9.62 1.37
C ASP A 268 2.69 -11.04 1.84
N LEU A 269 1.69 -11.85 2.21
CA LEU A 269 1.89 -13.26 2.56
C LEU A 269 2.37 -14.07 1.36
N LEU A 270 1.72 -13.92 0.20
CA LEU A 270 2.11 -14.63 -1.03
C LEU A 270 3.53 -14.25 -1.48
N ASP A 271 3.91 -12.97 -1.37
CA ASP A 271 5.23 -12.51 -1.75
C ASP A 271 6.31 -13.05 -0.80
N ARG A 272 6.02 -13.12 0.51
CA ARG A 272 6.91 -13.79 1.49
C ARG A 272 7.04 -15.29 1.22
N GLU A 273 5.95 -15.97 0.90
CA GLU A 273 5.97 -17.40 0.55
C GLU A 273 6.81 -17.67 -0.71
N LYS A 274 6.69 -16.80 -1.73
CA LYS A 274 7.54 -16.86 -2.92
C LYS A 274 9.00 -16.65 -2.57
N GLU A 275 9.34 -15.62 -1.80
CA GLU A 275 10.71 -15.33 -1.38
C GLU A 275 11.34 -16.50 -0.62
N VAL A 276 10.59 -17.12 0.31
CA VAL A 276 11.05 -18.31 1.05
C VAL A 276 11.25 -19.48 0.10
N THR A 277 10.31 -19.71 -0.82
CA THR A 277 10.40 -20.80 -1.80
C THR A 277 11.59 -20.63 -2.74
N GLU A 278 11.86 -19.40 -3.18
CA GLU A 278 13.03 -19.07 -4.02
C GLU A 278 14.34 -19.25 -3.26
N ARG A 279 14.41 -18.80 -2.00
CA ARG A 279 15.59 -19.04 -1.13
C ARG A 279 15.84 -20.53 -0.91
N LEU A 280 14.79 -21.32 -0.71
CA LEU A 280 14.91 -22.77 -0.55
C LEU A 280 15.36 -23.47 -1.84
N LYS A 281 14.88 -23.01 -3.01
CA LYS A 281 15.34 -23.52 -4.31
C LYS A 281 16.80 -23.15 -4.59
N ALA A 282 17.19 -21.90 -4.36
CA ALA A 282 18.57 -21.45 -4.52
C ALA A 282 19.54 -22.19 -3.57
N GLY A 283 19.16 -22.40 -2.31
CA GLY A 283 19.94 -23.17 -1.35
C GLY A 283 19.95 -24.69 -1.61
N ALA A 284 19.01 -25.21 -2.40
CA ALA A 284 19.01 -26.60 -2.86
C ALA A 284 19.90 -26.79 -4.10
N GLU A 285 19.95 -25.83 -5.01
CA GLU A 285 20.87 -25.85 -6.17
C GLU A 285 22.34 -25.76 -5.75
N GLU A 286 22.67 -25.09 -4.64
CA GLU A 286 24.03 -25.04 -4.08
C GLU A 286 24.46 -26.37 -3.39
N LYS A 287 23.55 -27.32 -3.19
CA LYS A 287 23.80 -28.60 -2.48
C LYS A 287 23.74 -29.85 -3.37
N VAL A 288 23.71 -29.71 -4.68
CA VAL A 288 23.80 -30.87 -5.61
C VAL A 288 25.07 -30.80 -6.44
N ASP A 289 26.22 -30.89 -5.78
CA ASP A 289 27.42 -31.47 -6.41
C ASP A 289 28.24 -32.27 -5.39
N VAL A 290 27.70 -33.42 -4.99
CA VAL A 290 28.51 -34.45 -4.31
C VAL A 290 28.26 -35.78 -5.02
N MET A 291 29.21 -36.10 -5.91
CA MET A 291 29.71 -37.45 -6.20
C MET A 291 28.69 -38.59 -6.14
N LYS A 292 28.25 -39.06 -7.31
CA LYS A 292 27.83 -40.46 -7.49
C LYS A 292 29.01 -41.37 -7.09
N PRO A 293 28.91 -42.20 -6.03
CA PRO A 293 29.93 -43.21 -5.77
C PRO A 293 29.74 -44.35 -6.78
N LYS A 294 30.82 -44.69 -7.49
CA LYS A 294 30.90 -45.85 -8.39
C LYS A 294 30.56 -47.14 -7.62
N MET A 295 29.35 -47.67 -7.76
CA MET A 295 29.07 -49.09 -7.54
C MET A 295 29.64 -49.91 -8.69
N LYS A 296 30.95 -50.16 -8.70
CA LYS A 296 31.62 -51.20 -9.53
C LYS A 296 33.00 -51.55 -8.94
N GLU A 297 33.05 -52.00 -7.69
CA GLU A 297 34.25 -52.69 -7.16
C GLU A 297 34.00 -53.59 -5.94
N ALA A 298 32.73 -53.93 -5.65
CA ALA A 298 32.37 -54.87 -4.59
C ALA A 298 32.00 -56.27 -5.11
N GLU A 299 31.79 -56.45 -6.42
CA GLU A 299 31.47 -57.76 -7.01
C GLU A 299 32.71 -58.60 -7.34
N LYS A 300 33.90 -58.00 -7.55
CA LYS A 300 35.14 -58.77 -7.82
C LYS A 300 35.83 -59.32 -6.59
N THR A 301 35.52 -58.80 -5.40
CA THR A 301 36.16 -59.21 -4.13
C THR A 301 35.42 -60.36 -3.44
N MET A 302 34.20 -60.70 -3.89
CA MET A 302 33.47 -61.88 -3.41
C MET A 302 33.74 -63.12 -4.27
N GLU A 303 33.94 -62.99 -5.58
CA GLU A 303 34.30 -64.13 -6.45
C GLU A 303 35.69 -64.71 -6.10
N LEU A 304 36.68 -63.86 -5.77
CA LEU A 304 38.05 -64.31 -5.44
C LEU A 304 38.18 -65.00 -4.07
N LYS A 305 37.17 -64.89 -3.18
CA LYS A 305 37.17 -65.57 -1.87
C LYS A 305 36.39 -66.89 -1.88
N GLN A 306 35.58 -67.14 -2.90
CA GLN A 306 34.87 -68.41 -3.06
C GLN A 306 35.70 -69.44 -3.83
N GLU A 307 36.54 -69.03 -4.78
CA GLU A 307 37.44 -69.96 -5.50
C GLU A 307 38.63 -70.45 -4.66
N LEU A 308 39.10 -69.69 -3.66
CA LEU A 308 40.22 -70.12 -2.79
C LEU A 308 39.84 -71.08 -1.64
N LYS A 309 38.57 -71.44 -1.48
CA LYS A 309 38.11 -72.39 -0.44
C LYS A 309 37.64 -73.74 -0.98
N GLU A 310 37.46 -73.89 -2.28
CA GLU A 310 37.07 -75.16 -2.91
C GLU A 310 38.21 -75.88 -3.65
N GLU A 311 39.39 -75.27 -3.76
CA GLU A 311 40.60 -75.95 -4.23
C GLU A 311 41.70 -75.93 -3.15
N LEU A 312 41.67 -76.92 -2.24
CA LEU A 312 42.85 -77.71 -1.87
C LEU A 312 42.45 -78.90 -0.96
N PRO A 313 42.55 -80.14 -1.49
CA PRO A 313 42.18 -81.38 -0.79
C PRO A 313 43.35 -82.01 -0.02
N ASN A 314 43.07 -82.45 1.22
CA ASN A 314 43.38 -83.74 1.88
C ASN A 314 43.41 -83.59 3.41
#